data_AF-A0A7C3SME7-F1
#
_entry.id   AF-A0A7C3SME7-F1
#
_cell.length_a   1.000
_cell.length_b   1.000
_cell.length_c   1.000
_cell.angle_alpha   90.00
_cell.angle_beta   90.00
_cell.angle_gamma   90.00
#
_symmetry.space_group_name_H-M   'P 1'
#
loop_
_entity.id
_entity.type
_entity.pdbx_description
1 polymer ?
#
loop_
_entity_poly.entity_id
_entity_poly.type
_entity_poly.pdbx_seq_one_letter_code
_entity_poly.pdbx_strand_id
1 'polypeptide(L)'
;MSSPCFKYYRLKIRNRIFKSLNKKIISTFKFIVIVLILASGLLFPKFVSGPSKNSETGIFSSQNYLFAEYIPEVPKKSFYALGDILTKDDIIEIIKKRYPKEADLLICIAEKESSFNPKAIGDKGKAKGLFQIHTLEYSLSDECAFDVICSLDFTYKMIKSNKGYLWTTYRLCLK
;
A
#
# COMPACT_ATOMS: atom_id res chain seq x y z
N MET A 1 7.75 33.32 19.23
CA MET A 1 6.52 32.61 18.81
C MET A 1 6.35 32.81 17.30
N SER A 2 6.60 31.78 16.51
CA SER A 2 6.46 31.81 15.04
C SER A 2 5.47 30.73 14.61
N SER A 3 4.36 31.16 14.01
CA SER A 3 3.19 30.34 13.71
C SER A 3 3.51 29.13 12.79
N PRO A 4 3.00 27.91 13.08
CA PRO A 4 3.34 26.67 12.36
C PRO A 4 2.78 26.58 10.93
N CYS A 5 1.97 27.56 10.50
CA CYS A 5 1.27 27.55 9.21
C CYS A 5 2.20 27.76 7.99
N PHE A 6 3.34 28.45 8.15
CA PHE A 6 4.20 28.81 7.01
C PHE A 6 5.07 27.66 6.46
N LYS A 7 5.43 26.66 7.28
CA LYS A 7 6.24 25.52 6.82
C LYS A 7 5.46 24.56 5.91
N TYR A 8 4.14 24.47 6.06
CA TYR A 8 3.28 23.57 5.29
C TYR A 8 3.13 24.01 3.82
N TYR A 9 3.05 25.32 3.56
CA TYR A 9 2.94 25.85 2.20
C TYR A 9 4.22 25.66 1.37
N ARG A 10 5.40 25.74 2.00
CA ARG A 10 6.69 25.62 1.30
C ARG A 10 6.97 24.20 0.78
N LEU A 11 6.49 23.16 1.49
CA LEU A 11 6.61 21.75 1.06
C LEU A 11 5.63 21.41 -0.08
N LYS A 12 4.43 21.98 -0.07
CA LYS A 12 3.39 21.74 -1.10
C LYS A 12 3.77 22.29 -2.47
N ILE A 13 4.49 23.41 -2.54
CA ILE A 13 4.97 24.02 -3.79
C ILE A 13 6.09 23.17 -4.40
N ARG A 14 7.04 22.69 -3.58
CA ARG A 14 8.17 21.88 -4.04
C ARG A 14 7.73 20.54 -4.66
N ASN A 15 6.70 19.89 -4.09
CA ASN A 15 6.13 18.66 -4.66
C ASN A 15 5.34 18.87 -5.97
N ARG A 16 4.71 20.04 -6.17
CA ARG A 16 4.03 20.36 -7.45
C ARG A 16 5.02 20.56 -8.59
N ILE A 17 6.14 21.25 -8.33
CA ILE A 17 7.20 21.47 -9.31
C ILE A 17 7.84 20.14 -9.72
N PHE A 18 8.12 19.26 -8.75
CA PHE A 18 8.71 17.94 -9.03
C PHE A 18 7.77 17.04 -9.86
N LYS A 19 6.46 17.03 -9.58
CA LYS A 19 5.47 16.29 -10.39
C LYS A 19 5.32 16.84 -11.82
N SER A 20 5.44 18.16 -12.00
CA SER A 20 5.38 18.79 -13.32
C SER A 20 6.60 18.46 -14.19
N LEU A 21 7.79 18.47 -13.60
CA LEU A 21 9.04 18.09 -14.29
C LEU A 21 9.04 16.62 -14.69
N ASN A 22 8.59 15.71 -13.83
CA ASN A 22 8.58 14.27 -14.11
C ASN A 22 7.61 13.90 -15.24
N LYS A 23 6.46 14.57 -15.35
CA LYS A 23 5.53 14.38 -16.49
C LYS A 23 6.14 14.79 -17.83
N LYS A 24 6.92 15.89 -17.88
CA LYS A 24 7.59 16.34 -19.11
C LYS A 24 8.68 15.36 -19.54
N ILE A 25 9.47 14.85 -18.59
CA ILE A 25 10.56 13.88 -18.85
C ILE A 25 10.00 12.55 -19.37
N ILE A 26 8.90 12.04 -18.79
CA ILE A 26 8.27 10.79 -19.24
C ILE A 26 7.66 10.95 -20.65
N SER A 27 7.14 12.14 -20.99
CA SER A 27 6.57 12.42 -22.30
C SER A 27 7.62 12.47 -23.41
N THR A 28 8.78 13.07 -23.16
CA THR A 28 9.86 13.15 -24.16
C THR A 28 10.52 11.78 -24.37
N PHE A 29 10.66 10.96 -23.34
CA PHE A 29 11.24 9.62 -23.45
C PHE A 29 10.39 8.67 -24.31
N LYS A 30 9.05 8.73 -24.19
CA LYS A 30 8.14 7.94 -25.03
C LYS A 30 8.24 8.30 -26.51
N PHE A 31 8.45 9.58 -26.83
CA PHE A 31 8.58 10.04 -28.21
C PHE A 31 9.88 9.54 -28.85
N ILE A 32 10.99 9.53 -28.11
CA ILE A 32 12.30 9.04 -28.58
C ILE A 32 12.25 7.54 -28.87
N VAL A 33 11.63 6.74 -27.99
CA VAL A 33 11.51 5.28 -28.19
C VAL A 33 10.68 4.93 -29.43
N ILE A 34 9.59 5.66 -29.70
CA ILE A 34 8.75 5.43 -30.90
C ILE A 34 9.52 5.79 -32.18
N VAL A 35 10.28 6.88 -32.18
CA VAL A 35 11.11 7.27 -33.33
C VAL A 35 12.23 6.24 -33.58
N LEU A 36 12.84 5.68 -32.53
CA LEU A 36 13.84 4.62 -32.66
C LEU A 36 13.27 3.30 -33.21
N ILE A 37 12.05 2.93 -32.81
CA ILE A 37 11.37 1.73 -33.32
C ILE A 37 10.98 1.90 -34.80
N LEU A 38 10.55 3.10 -35.21
CA LEU A 38 10.21 3.38 -36.61
C LEU A 38 11.45 3.50 -37.51
N ALA A 39 12.58 4.00 -36.98
CA ALA A 39 13.85 4.08 -37.71
C ALA A 39 14.57 2.73 -37.87
N SER A 40 14.19 1.71 -37.09
CA SER A 40 14.77 0.36 -37.15
C SER A 40 13.93 -0.65 -37.94
N GLY A 41 13.02 -0.17 -38.77
CA GLY A 41 12.38 -0.99 -39.80
C GLY A 41 13.38 -1.46 -40.84
N LEU A 42 14.12 -2.54 -40.55
CA LEU A 42 14.68 -3.49 -41.51
C LEU A 42 15.40 -4.62 -40.75
N LEU A 43 14.81 -5.81 -40.87
CA LEU A 43 15.40 -7.17 -40.90
C LEU A 43 14.66 -8.12 -39.96
N PHE A 44 13.54 -8.65 -40.45
CA PHE A 44 13.00 -9.92 -39.95
C PHE A 44 13.85 -11.06 -40.54
N PRO A 45 14.60 -11.84 -39.73
CA PRO A 45 15.10 -13.12 -40.20
C PRO A 45 13.95 -14.13 -40.21
N LYS A 46 13.87 -14.87 -41.32
CA LYS A 46 12.92 -15.97 -41.55
C LYS A 46 13.06 -17.02 -40.44
N PHE A 47 11.94 -17.33 -39.78
CA PHE A 47 11.85 -18.39 -38.78
C PHE A 47 11.91 -19.75 -39.48
N VAL A 48 13.07 -20.40 -39.40
CA VAL A 48 13.25 -21.80 -39.83
C VAL A 48 12.77 -22.71 -38.72
N SER A 49 11.72 -23.48 -38.99
CA SER A 49 11.25 -24.57 -38.15
C SER A 49 12.21 -25.77 -38.24
N GLY A 50 12.81 -26.15 -37.10
CA GLY A 50 13.59 -27.39 -36.93
C GLY A 50 13.25 -28.06 -35.58
N PRO A 51 13.37 -29.40 -35.48
CA PRO A 51 12.60 -30.18 -34.51
C PRO A 51 13.23 -30.24 -33.11
N SER A 52 12.34 -30.27 -32.12
CA SER A 52 12.60 -30.52 -30.70
C SER A 52 13.18 -31.91 -30.46
N LYS A 53 14.35 -31.98 -29.81
CA LYS A 53 14.87 -33.18 -29.14
C LYS A 53 15.15 -32.86 -27.67
N ASN A 54 14.37 -33.52 -26.82
CA ASN A 54 14.69 -34.17 -25.54
C ASN A 54 15.55 -33.47 -24.48
N SER A 55 14.99 -33.50 -23.25
CA SER A 55 15.64 -34.00 -22.03
C SER A 55 16.76 -33.17 -21.40
N GLU A 56 16.52 -32.62 -20.21
CA GLU A 56 17.20 -33.06 -18.97
C GLU A 56 16.74 -32.26 -17.73
N THR A 57 16.21 -33.02 -16.78
CA THR A 57 16.33 -32.89 -15.31
C THR A 57 17.08 -31.69 -14.73
N GLY A 58 16.37 -30.86 -13.96
CA GLY A 58 16.93 -29.89 -13.03
C GLY A 58 16.35 -30.10 -11.63
N ILE A 59 17.08 -30.85 -10.81
CA ILE A 59 16.87 -31.00 -9.36
C ILE A 59 17.10 -29.62 -8.72
N PHE A 60 16.07 -29.03 -8.09
CA PHE A 60 16.28 -27.87 -7.22
C PHE A 60 16.29 -28.30 -5.76
N SER A 61 17.51 -28.31 -5.22
CA SER A 61 17.86 -28.64 -3.85
C SER A 61 17.16 -27.72 -2.86
N SER A 62 16.50 -28.35 -1.89
CA SER A 62 16.14 -27.76 -0.60
C SER A 62 17.40 -27.54 0.22
N GLN A 63 17.56 -26.33 0.77
CA GLN A 63 18.01 -26.07 2.15
C GLN A 63 18.25 -24.56 2.35
N ASN A 64 17.91 -24.10 3.56
CA ASN A 64 18.18 -22.79 4.17
C ASN A 64 17.15 -21.67 4.00
N TYR A 65 16.01 -21.82 4.71
CA TYR A 65 15.33 -20.70 5.37
C TYR A 65 15.02 -21.07 6.82
N LEU A 66 16.06 -21.15 7.65
CA LEU A 66 15.94 -21.09 9.10
C LEU A 66 15.97 -19.62 9.49
N PHE A 67 14.78 -19.03 9.67
CA PHE A 67 14.41 -17.82 10.43
C PHE A 67 13.07 -17.29 9.87
N ALA A 68 12.08 -18.18 9.74
CA ALA A 68 10.69 -17.73 9.76
C ALA A 68 10.37 -17.48 11.23
N GLU A 69 10.33 -16.21 11.61
CA GLU A 69 9.73 -15.76 12.86
C GLU A 69 8.38 -16.49 13.01
N TYR A 70 8.19 -17.17 14.14
CA TYR A 70 6.95 -17.88 14.45
C TYR A 70 5.81 -16.86 14.49
N ILE A 71 5.15 -16.69 13.34
CA ILE A 71 3.83 -16.06 13.28
C ILE A 71 2.89 -17.18 13.70
N PRO A 72 2.24 -17.13 14.88
CA PRO A 72 1.25 -18.13 15.22
C PRO A 72 0.24 -18.17 14.08
N GLU A 73 0.03 -19.37 13.51
CA GLU A 73 -1.00 -19.57 12.51
C GLU A 73 -2.32 -19.14 13.14
N VAL A 74 -2.77 -17.93 12.80
CA VAL A 74 -4.08 -17.46 13.19
C VAL A 74 -5.06 -18.47 12.60
N PRO A 75 -5.87 -19.15 13.43
CA PRO A 75 -6.77 -20.18 12.91
C PRO A 75 -7.60 -19.56 11.80
N LYS A 76 -7.52 -20.14 10.60
CA LYS A 76 -8.33 -19.81 9.42
C LYS A 76 -9.80 -20.20 9.64
N LYS A 77 -10.36 -19.95 10.83
CA LYS A 77 -11.79 -19.70 10.91
C LYS A 77 -11.99 -18.41 10.14
N SER A 78 -12.80 -18.49 9.10
CA SER A 78 -13.38 -17.38 8.37
C SER A 78 -13.91 -16.33 9.35
N PHE A 79 -13.05 -15.41 9.78
CA PHE A 79 -13.44 -14.30 10.62
C PHE A 79 -13.95 -13.25 9.63
N TYR A 80 -15.26 -13.09 9.62
CA TYR A 80 -16.06 -12.24 8.73
C TYR A 80 -16.28 -12.87 7.37
N ALA A 81 -17.38 -13.62 7.25
CA ALA A 81 -17.96 -13.89 5.95
C ALA A 81 -18.22 -12.54 5.28
N LEU A 82 -18.01 -12.50 3.96
CA LEU A 82 -18.22 -11.37 3.07
C LEU A 82 -19.70 -10.90 3.15
N GLY A 83 -20.11 -10.25 4.23
CA GLY A 83 -21.52 -10.00 4.56
C GLY A 83 -21.82 -9.54 5.99
N ASP A 84 -20.93 -9.81 6.96
CA ASP A 84 -21.19 -9.40 8.36
C ASP A 84 -20.91 -7.90 8.57
N ILE A 85 -21.86 -7.21 9.19
CA ILE A 85 -21.69 -5.82 9.63
C ILE A 85 -20.81 -5.85 10.88
N LEU A 86 -19.53 -5.50 10.74
CA LEU A 86 -18.60 -5.34 11.85
C LEU A 86 -19.04 -4.20 12.78
N THR A 87 -19.16 -4.50 14.07
CA THR A 87 -19.39 -3.48 15.11
C THR A 87 -18.07 -2.81 15.51
N LYS A 88 -18.15 -1.70 16.26
CA LYS A 88 -16.99 -1.05 16.86
C LYS A 88 -16.20 -2.03 17.75
N ASP A 89 -16.90 -2.84 18.54
CA ASP A 89 -16.27 -3.76 19.48
C ASP A 89 -15.56 -4.91 18.76
N ASP A 90 -16.14 -5.42 17.65
CA ASP A 90 -15.47 -6.40 16.79
C ASP A 90 -14.15 -5.84 16.23
N ILE A 91 -14.17 -4.60 15.73
CA ILE A 91 -12.97 -3.95 15.19
C ILE A 91 -11.91 -3.75 16.27
N ILE A 92 -12.31 -3.37 17.48
CA ILE A 92 -11.39 -3.25 18.63
C ILE A 92 -10.78 -4.61 18.98
N GLU A 93 -11.58 -5.68 19.01
CA GLU A 93 -11.08 -7.03 19.28
C GLU A 93 -10.08 -7.48 18.21
N ILE A 94 -10.39 -7.27 16.93
CA ILE A 94 -9.48 -7.54 15.80
C ILE A 94 -8.13 -6.85 16.02
N ILE A 95 -8.16 -5.54 16.32
CA ILE A 95 -6.93 -4.75 16.50
C ILE A 95 -6.11 -5.28 17.68
N LYS A 96 -6.74 -5.52 18.84
CA LYS A 96 -6.08 -6.04 20.04
C LYS A 96 -5.46 -7.42 19.81
N LYS A 97 -6.18 -8.29 19.12
CA LYS A 97 -5.73 -9.65 18.83
C LYS A 97 -4.56 -9.66 17.85
N ARG A 98 -4.60 -8.81 16.82
CA ARG A 98 -3.61 -8.80 15.74
C ARG A 98 -2.33 -8.06 16.11
N TYR A 99 -2.45 -6.94 16.82
CA TYR A 99 -1.34 -6.06 17.18
C TYR A 99 -1.41 -5.62 18.64
N PRO A 100 -1.25 -6.53 19.62
CA PRO A 100 -1.49 -6.22 21.03
C PRO A 100 -0.61 -5.11 21.59
N LYS A 101 0.64 -4.98 21.12
CA LYS A 101 1.58 -3.96 21.59
C LYS A 101 1.25 -2.56 21.07
N GLU A 102 0.71 -2.48 19.85
CA GLU A 102 0.34 -1.23 19.18
C GLU A 102 -1.17 -0.95 19.24
N ALA A 103 -1.94 -1.76 19.96
CA ALA A 103 -3.40 -1.74 19.93
C ALA A 103 -3.97 -0.37 20.31
N ASP A 104 -3.52 0.23 21.41
CA ASP A 104 -3.98 1.55 21.87
C ASP A 104 -3.79 2.63 20.79
N LEU A 105 -2.62 2.61 20.12
CA LEU A 105 -2.29 3.56 19.06
C LEU A 105 -3.19 3.35 17.85
N LEU A 106 -3.35 2.11 17.39
CA LEU A 106 -4.16 1.76 16.22
C LEU A 106 -5.65 2.03 16.47
N ILE A 107 -6.16 1.73 17.67
CA ILE A 107 -7.54 2.04 18.09
C ILE A 107 -7.75 3.56 18.09
N CYS A 108 -6.83 4.34 18.65
CA CYS A 108 -6.94 5.80 18.66
C CYS A 108 -6.97 6.40 17.24
N ILE A 109 -6.14 5.88 16.33
CA ILE A 109 -6.14 6.33 14.93
C ILE A 109 -7.47 5.96 14.26
N ALA A 110 -7.92 4.71 14.38
CA ALA A 110 -9.20 4.28 13.80
C ALA A 110 -10.40 5.11 14.31
N GLU A 111 -10.40 5.45 15.60
CA GLU A 111 -11.42 6.33 16.19
C GLU A 111 -11.40 7.73 15.59
N LYS A 112 -10.21 8.36 15.50
CA LYS A 112 -10.08 9.74 15.03
C LYS A 112 -10.25 9.89 13.52
N GLU A 113 -9.82 8.90 12.75
CA GLU A 113 -9.87 8.97 11.28
C GLU A 113 -11.26 8.64 10.74
N SER A 114 -11.98 7.67 11.32
CA SER A 114 -13.26 7.20 10.76
C SER A 114 -14.36 6.93 11.77
N SER A 115 -14.12 7.12 13.07
CA SER A 115 -15.04 6.69 14.12
C SER A 115 -15.42 5.20 14.00
N PHE A 116 -14.42 4.36 13.68
CA PHE A 116 -14.57 2.92 13.44
C PHE A 116 -15.47 2.55 12.25
N ASN A 117 -15.63 3.43 11.26
CA ASN A 117 -16.40 3.13 10.05
C ASN A 117 -15.49 2.58 8.93
N PRO A 118 -15.52 1.26 8.64
CA PRO A 118 -14.67 0.67 7.59
C PRO A 118 -15.08 1.08 6.18
N LYS A 119 -16.26 1.69 5.99
CA LYS A 119 -16.76 2.21 4.71
C LYS A 119 -16.64 3.73 4.58
N ALA A 120 -15.93 4.40 5.49
CA ALA A 120 -15.78 5.85 5.47
C ALA A 120 -15.08 6.35 4.20
N ILE A 121 -15.57 7.46 3.65
CA ILE A 121 -14.97 8.13 2.48
C ILE A 121 -14.73 9.59 2.85
N GLY A 122 -13.46 10.00 2.85
CA GLY A 122 -13.03 11.36 3.16
C GLY A 122 -12.29 12.02 2.01
N ASP A 123 -11.79 13.23 2.25
CA ASP A 123 -10.94 13.99 1.33
C ASP A 123 -11.45 14.08 -0.13
N LYS A 124 -12.76 14.25 -0.30
CA LYS A 124 -13.45 14.28 -1.61
C LYS A 124 -13.24 12.98 -2.41
N GLY A 125 -13.36 11.83 -1.75
CA GLY A 125 -13.26 10.51 -2.38
C GLY A 125 -11.86 9.92 -2.41
N LYS A 126 -10.88 10.58 -1.77
CA LYS A 126 -9.48 10.18 -1.87
C LYS A 126 -8.99 9.36 -0.68
N ALA A 127 -9.52 9.64 0.51
CA ALA A 127 -9.24 8.89 1.73
C ALA A 127 -10.34 7.86 1.97
N LYS A 128 -9.97 6.61 2.25
CA LYS A 128 -10.92 5.48 2.28
C LYS A 128 -10.74 4.59 3.51
N GLY A 129 -11.89 4.10 3.98
CA GLY A 129 -12.06 3.10 5.01
C GLY A 129 -11.58 3.47 6.40
N LEU A 130 -11.31 2.44 7.20
CA LEU A 130 -11.13 2.53 8.65
C LEU A 130 -10.02 3.51 9.07
N PHE A 131 -8.94 3.56 8.28
CA PHE A 131 -7.78 4.40 8.55
C PHE A 131 -7.65 5.59 7.58
N GLN A 132 -8.71 5.93 6.82
CA GLN A 132 -8.70 7.05 5.87
C GLN A 132 -7.48 7.05 4.93
N ILE A 133 -7.17 5.90 4.33
CA ILE A 133 -5.97 5.72 3.51
C ILE A 133 -6.15 6.42 2.16
N HIS A 134 -5.18 7.25 1.78
CA HIS A 134 -5.17 7.92 0.49
C HIS A 134 -4.70 6.98 -0.63
N THR A 135 -5.58 6.15 -1.19
CA THR A 135 -5.23 5.00 -2.05
C THR A 135 -4.37 5.36 -3.27
N LEU A 136 -4.62 6.53 -3.88
CA LEU A 136 -3.84 7.04 -5.02
C LEU A 136 -2.39 7.39 -4.69
N GLU A 137 -2.05 7.65 -3.42
CA GLU A 137 -0.70 7.99 -3.01
C GLU A 137 0.15 6.75 -2.72
N TYR A 138 -0.49 5.65 -2.31
CA TYR A 138 0.19 4.45 -1.84
C TYR A 138 0.00 3.22 -2.74
N SER A 139 -0.61 3.39 -3.91
CA SER A 139 -0.94 2.30 -4.84
C SER A 139 -1.69 1.15 -4.15
N LEU A 140 -2.50 1.48 -3.14
CA LEU A 140 -3.35 0.53 -2.43
C LEU A 140 -4.68 0.41 -3.17
N SER A 141 -5.25 -0.79 -3.29
CA SER A 141 -6.60 -0.93 -3.86
C SER A 141 -7.64 -0.35 -2.92
N ASP A 142 -8.75 0.14 -3.49
CA ASP A 142 -9.89 0.57 -2.69
C ASP A 142 -10.48 -0.58 -1.87
N GLU A 143 -10.49 -1.80 -2.43
CA GLU A 143 -10.87 -3.02 -1.75
C GLU A 143 -10.08 -3.22 -0.45
N CYS A 144 -8.75 -3.10 -0.50
CA CYS A 144 -7.90 -3.22 0.69
C CYS A 144 -8.12 -2.06 1.66
N ALA A 145 -8.40 -0.85 1.18
CA ALA A 145 -8.67 0.30 2.05
C ALA A 145 -9.98 0.14 2.84
N PHE A 146 -11.01 -0.47 2.23
CA PHE A 146 -12.30 -0.76 2.88
C PHE A 146 -12.30 -2.05 3.70
N ASP A 147 -11.37 -2.98 3.43
CA ASP A 147 -11.19 -4.18 4.24
C ASP A 147 -10.49 -3.86 5.58
N VAL A 148 -11.08 -4.29 6.69
CA VAL A 148 -10.57 -3.98 8.04
C VAL A 148 -9.19 -4.57 8.26
N ILE A 149 -8.94 -5.81 7.81
CA ILE A 149 -7.67 -6.50 8.07
C ILE A 149 -6.57 -5.93 7.19
N CYS A 150 -6.83 -5.74 5.90
CA CYS A 150 -5.86 -5.22 4.94
C CYS A 150 -5.46 -3.78 5.26
N SER A 151 -6.43 -2.92 5.56
CA SER A 151 -6.17 -1.53 5.96
C SER A 151 -5.43 -1.43 7.30
N LEU A 152 -5.73 -2.33 8.26
CA LEU A 152 -5.02 -2.44 9.53
C LEU A 152 -3.55 -2.84 9.33
N ASP A 153 -3.28 -3.89 8.54
CA ASP A 153 -1.93 -4.37 8.23
C ASP A 153 -1.10 -3.30 7.52
N PHE A 154 -1.71 -2.62 6.55
CA PHE A 154 -1.07 -1.50 5.87
C PHE A 154 -0.69 -0.40 6.86
N THR A 155 -1.64 0.02 7.71
CA THR A 155 -1.43 1.10 8.67
C THR A 155 -0.35 0.76 9.67
N TYR A 156 -0.38 -0.45 10.22
CA TYR A 156 0.67 -0.99 11.09
C TYR A 156 2.05 -0.95 10.40
N LYS A 157 2.16 -1.48 9.17
CA LYS A 157 3.43 -1.50 8.41
C LYS A 157 4.00 -0.10 8.22
N MET A 158 3.15 0.88 7.93
CA MET A 158 3.58 2.28 7.77
C MET A 158 4.07 2.87 9.09
N ILE A 159 3.37 2.62 10.20
CA ILE A 159 3.81 3.05 11.55
C ILE A 159 5.17 2.44 11.89
N LYS A 160 5.34 1.13 11.73
CA LYS A 160 6.62 0.44 12.00
C LYS A 160 7.76 0.91 11.10
N SER A 161 7.43 1.39 9.90
CA SER A 161 8.41 2.00 8.98
C SER A 161 8.71 3.48 9.28
N ASN A 162 8.35 3.96 10.48
CA ASN A 162 8.46 5.36 10.90
C ASN A 162 7.71 6.36 9.97
N LYS A 163 6.61 5.88 9.35
CA LYS A 163 5.73 6.66 8.48
C LYS A 163 4.36 6.91 9.12
N GLY A 164 4.29 6.95 10.46
CA GLY A 164 3.07 7.33 11.16
C GLY A 164 2.60 8.75 10.84
N TYR A 165 3.51 9.65 10.42
CA TYR A 165 3.20 11.03 10.02
C TYR A 165 2.23 11.15 8.83
N LEU A 166 1.92 10.05 8.15
CA LEU A 166 0.91 10.03 7.10
C LEU A 166 -0.50 10.26 7.64
N TRP A 167 -0.75 9.90 8.89
CA TRP A 167 -1.97 10.24 9.61
C TRP A 167 -1.71 11.49 10.43
N THR A 168 -2.48 12.54 10.18
CA THR A 168 -2.35 13.77 10.97
C THR A 168 -2.70 13.53 12.44
N THR A 169 -3.60 12.57 12.69
CA THR A 169 -4.03 12.14 14.03
C THR A 169 -2.98 11.32 14.77
N TYR A 170 -1.99 10.74 14.08
CA TYR A 170 -0.94 9.88 14.68
C TYR A 170 -0.28 10.54 15.88
N ARG A 171 0.09 11.82 15.78
CA ARG A 171 0.75 12.55 16.86
C ARG A 171 -0.14 12.78 18.08
N LEU A 172 -1.46 12.80 17.89
CA LEU A 172 -2.43 12.91 18.97
C LEU A 172 -2.66 11.58 19.70
N CYS A 173 -2.20 10.47 19.10
CA CYS A 173 -2.34 9.12 19.62
C CYS A 173 -1.04 8.56 20.21
N LEU A 174 0.07 9.29 20.10
CA LEU A 174 1.31 8.97 20.83
C LEU A 174 1.13 9.33 22.30
N LYS A 175 1.35 8.35 23.18
CA LYS A 175 1.42 8.54 24.64
C LYS A 175 2.84 8.92 25.04
#